data_AF-A0A1Y3EG64-F1
#
_entry.id   AF-A0A1Y3EG64-F1
#
_cell.length_a   1.000
_cell.length_b   1.000
_cell.length_c   1.000
_cell.angle_alpha   90.00
_cell.angle_beta   90.00
_cell.angle_gamma   90.00
#
_symmetry.space_group_name_H-M   'P 1'
#
loop_
_entity.id
_entity.type
_entity.pdbx_description
1 polymer ?
#
loop_
_entity_poly.entity_id
_entity_poly.type
_entity_poly.pdbx_seq_one_letter_code
_entity_poly.pdbx_strand_id
1 'polypeptide(L)'
;ADASLPRLFVGRACLLAFVFLFLFAYWLFYVVRIVQKAEPSYTVIVSYALSLVDALLFVHYSALVAVELLPRLRPVCRVHVLRSPDGFSRSYLLGQLSVQRAAVQLLHWYYRDFPPYNPLLDRPLTSAKAKKSTGSQVGANSAPPPAGAFKIYDVDGRSEAVSLSDVNAKAIMAAAARK
;
A
#
# COMPACT_ATOMS: atom_id res chain seq x y z
N ALA A 1 13.02 0.30 -0.91
CA ALA A 1 13.53 1.67 -1.04
C ALA A 1 12.40 2.51 -1.60
N ASP A 2 11.56 3.02 -0.72
CA ASP A 2 10.32 3.70 -1.10
C ASP A 2 10.64 5.13 -1.54
N ALA A 3 10.47 5.40 -2.83
CA ALA A 3 10.47 6.74 -3.39
C ALA A 3 9.17 7.45 -3.00
N SER A 4 8.99 7.74 -1.70
CA SER A 4 8.06 8.77 -1.28
C SER A 4 8.69 10.10 -1.67
N LEU A 5 8.36 10.61 -2.86
CA LEU A 5 8.59 12.02 -3.17
C LEU A 5 8.09 12.83 -1.96
N PRO A 6 8.92 13.70 -1.37
CA PRO A 6 8.45 14.57 -0.32
C PRO A 6 7.32 15.34 -0.98
N ARG A 7 6.09 15.15 -0.49
CA ARG A 7 5.00 16.07 -0.82
C ARG A 7 5.52 17.40 -0.33
N LEU A 8 6.21 18.15 -1.20
CA LEU A 8 6.39 19.58 -1.11
C LEU A 8 5.01 20.03 -0.65
N PHE A 9 4.93 20.48 0.59
CA PHE A 9 3.68 20.96 1.13
C PHE A 9 3.39 22.19 0.29
N VAL A 10 2.75 22.02 -0.88
CA VAL A 10 2.66 23.06 -1.91
C VAL A 10 2.05 24.31 -1.28
N GLY A 11 1.09 24.12 -0.36
CA GLY A 11 0.60 25.19 0.50
C GLY A 11 1.72 25.92 1.28
N ARG A 12 2.56 25.22 2.05
CA ARG A 12 3.68 25.84 2.80
C ARG A 12 4.72 26.47 1.87
N ALA A 13 5.06 25.83 0.76
CA ALA A 13 6.01 26.37 -0.21
C ALA A 13 5.47 27.63 -0.90
N CYS A 14 4.20 27.63 -1.29
CA CYS A 14 3.51 28.80 -1.82
C CYS A 14 3.43 29.93 -0.79
N LEU A 15 3.14 29.63 0.48
CA LEU A 15 3.12 30.62 1.55
C LEU A 15 4.50 31.26 1.77
N LEU A 16 5.57 30.45 1.79
CA LEU A 16 6.95 30.96 1.88
C LEU A 16 7.31 31.83 0.67
N ALA A 17 6.93 31.40 -0.54
CA ALA A 17 7.13 32.21 -1.74
C ALA A 17 6.35 33.53 -1.67
N PHE A 18 5.13 33.53 -1.13
CA PHE A 18 4.31 34.73 -0.97
C PHE A 18 4.92 35.72 0.03
N VAL A 19 5.39 35.23 1.18
CA VAL A 19 6.12 36.05 2.16
C VAL A 19 7.39 36.64 1.54
N PHE A 20 8.14 35.83 0.78
CA PHE A 20 9.34 36.28 0.08
C PHE A 20 9.03 37.40 -0.93
N LEU A 21 7.98 37.24 -1.74
CA LEU A 21 7.57 38.25 -2.72
C LEU A 21 7.20 39.58 -2.04
N PHE A 22 6.46 39.54 -0.94
CA PHE A 22 6.10 40.75 -0.19
C PHE A 22 7.32 41.46 0.40
N LEU A 23 8.22 40.70 1.03
CA LEU A 23 9.45 41.27 1.57
C LEU A 23 10.29 41.88 0.45
N PHE A 24 10.46 41.16 -0.66
CA PHE A 24 11.24 41.64 -1.79
C PHE A 24 10.65 42.93 -2.39
N ALA A 25 9.34 42.95 -2.63
CA ALA A 25 8.65 44.14 -3.10
C ALA A 25 8.77 45.31 -2.12
N TYR A 26 8.56 45.06 -0.82
CA TYR A 26 8.72 46.08 0.21
C TYR A 26 10.11 46.70 0.19
N TRP A 27 11.17 45.89 0.17
CA TRP A 27 12.54 46.38 0.15
C TRP A 27 12.84 47.20 -1.10
N LEU A 28 12.34 46.76 -2.27
CA LEU A 28 12.52 47.50 -3.52
C LEU A 28 11.84 48.88 -3.46
N PHE A 29 10.60 48.93 -2.98
CA PHE A 29 9.88 50.19 -2.79
C PHE A 29 10.48 51.05 -1.68
N TYR A 30 10.98 50.45 -0.60
CA TYR A 30 11.67 51.16 0.48
C TYR A 30 12.90 51.90 -0.05
N VAL A 31 13.74 51.22 -0.83
CA VAL A 31 14.94 51.83 -1.43
C VAL A 31 14.56 52.97 -2.37
N VAL A 32 13.62 52.76 -3.29
CA VAL A 32 13.23 53.79 -4.28
C VAL A 32 12.53 54.97 -3.61
N ARG A 33 11.66 54.71 -2.63
CA ARG A 33 10.76 55.73 -2.08
C ARG A 33 11.36 56.49 -0.90
N ILE A 34 12.21 55.85 -0.10
CA ILE A 34 12.76 56.44 1.14
C ILE A 34 14.25 56.74 0.98
N VAL A 35 15.05 55.78 0.49
CA VAL A 35 16.50 55.95 0.38
C VAL A 35 16.87 56.91 -0.75
N GLN A 36 16.32 56.73 -1.96
CA GLN A 36 16.66 57.59 -3.11
C GLN A 36 16.06 58.99 -3.01
N LYS A 37 14.87 59.13 -2.43
CA LYS A 37 14.20 60.44 -2.25
C LYS A 37 14.58 61.16 -0.97
N ALA A 38 15.37 60.52 -0.09
CA ALA A 38 15.79 61.04 1.21
C ALA A 38 14.61 61.70 1.98
N GLU A 39 13.55 60.93 2.19
CA GLU A 39 12.31 61.42 2.82
C GLU A 39 12.60 61.98 4.23
N PRO A 40 12.34 63.28 4.50
CA PRO A 40 12.72 63.93 5.76
C PRO A 40 11.71 63.67 6.89
N SER A 41 10.50 63.23 6.57
CA SER A 41 9.43 63.06 7.54
C SER A 41 9.44 61.66 8.16
N TYR A 42 9.79 61.59 9.44
CA TYR A 42 9.82 60.34 10.20
C TYR A 42 8.46 59.61 10.26
N THR A 43 7.36 60.37 10.31
CA THR A 43 6.00 59.80 10.40
C THR A 43 5.65 58.97 9.16
N VAL A 44 6.14 59.36 8.00
CA VAL A 44 5.96 58.64 6.73
C VAL A 44 6.73 57.32 6.73
N ILE A 45 7.93 57.30 7.33
CA ILE A 45 8.75 56.08 7.45
C ILE A 45 8.09 55.08 8.40
N VAL A 46 7.61 55.56 9.56
CA VAL A 46 6.94 54.70 10.55
C VAL A 46 5.64 54.13 10.01
N SER A 47 4.79 54.97 9.41
CA SER A 47 3.54 54.49 8.79
C SER A 47 3.80 53.49 7.66
N TYR A 48 4.90 53.65 6.91
CA TYR A 48 5.31 52.69 5.89
C TYR A 48 5.83 51.36 6.49
N ALA A 49 6.54 51.40 7.62
CA ALA A 49 6.92 50.19 8.33
C ALA A 49 5.70 49.47 8.93
N LEU A 50 4.71 50.23 9.42
CA LEU A 50 3.49 49.69 10.00
C LEU A 50 2.66 48.93 8.96
N SER A 51 2.57 49.44 7.73
CA SER A 51 1.85 48.76 6.64
C SER A 51 2.48 47.42 6.24
N LEU A 52 3.81 47.27 6.35
CA LEU A 52 4.47 45.99 6.17
C LEU A 52 4.08 44.99 7.27
N VAL A 53 4.05 45.44 8.53
CA VAL A 53 3.67 44.60 9.66
C VAL A 53 2.22 44.13 9.49
N ASP A 54 1.31 45.03 9.13
CA ASP A 54 -0.09 44.68 8.85
C ASP A 54 -0.22 43.68 7.70
N ALA A 55 0.55 43.85 6.62
CA ALA A 55 0.56 42.92 5.50
C ALA A 55 1.10 41.54 5.91
N LEU A 56 2.19 41.48 6.67
CA LEU A 56 2.77 40.23 7.17
C LEU A 56 1.83 39.52 8.14
N LEU A 57 1.12 40.28 8.99
CA LEU A 57 0.11 39.76 9.89
C LEU A 57 -1.05 39.13 9.12
N PHE A 58 -1.54 39.81 8.07
CA PHE A 58 -2.57 39.27 7.19
C PHE A 58 -2.12 37.98 6.51
N VAL A 59 -0.88 37.94 5.97
CA VAL A 59 -0.32 36.73 5.38
C VAL A 59 -0.21 35.62 6.42
N HIS A 60 0.22 35.92 7.64
CA HIS A 60 0.31 34.93 8.72
C HIS A 60 -1.06 34.33 9.09
N TYR A 61 -2.09 35.17 9.23
CA TYR A 61 -3.44 34.66 9.49
C TYR A 61 -3.99 33.85 8.32
N SER A 62 -3.77 34.29 7.08
CA SER A 62 -4.16 33.51 5.90
C SER A 62 -3.42 32.17 5.83
N ALA A 63 -2.15 32.12 6.26
CA ALA A 63 -1.36 30.90 6.36
C ALA A 63 -1.95 29.93 7.38
N LEU A 64 -2.33 30.41 8.56
CA LEU A 64 -3.01 29.60 9.58
C LEU A 64 -4.31 29.02 9.04
N VAL A 65 -5.12 29.84 8.37
CA VAL A 65 -6.37 29.37 7.73
C VAL A 65 -6.07 28.33 6.65
N ALA A 66 -5.08 28.56 5.79
CA ALA A 66 -4.73 27.65 4.70
C ALA A 66 -4.11 26.33 5.20
N VAL A 67 -3.38 26.34 6.31
CA VAL A 67 -2.71 25.16 6.86
C VAL A 67 -3.62 24.37 7.79
N GLU A 68 -4.46 25.03 8.59
CA GLU A 68 -5.26 24.35 9.61
C GLU A 68 -6.71 24.14 9.21
N LEU A 69 -7.33 25.11 8.55
CA LEU A 69 -8.75 25.05 8.21
C LEU A 69 -8.95 24.32 6.88
N LEU A 70 -8.20 24.70 5.85
CA LEU A 70 -8.38 24.16 4.50
C LEU A 70 -8.22 22.63 4.42
N PRO A 71 -7.30 21.98 5.16
CA PRO A 71 -7.23 20.52 5.17
C PRO A 71 -8.40 19.84 5.88
N ARG A 72 -9.04 20.48 6.86
CA ARG A 72 -10.22 19.92 7.55
C ARG A 72 -11.45 19.83 6.65
N LEU A 73 -11.53 20.69 5.63
CA LEU A 73 -12.65 20.72 4.68
C LEU A 73 -12.53 19.68 3.54
N ARG A 74 -11.39 18.99 3.41
CA ARG A 74 -11.20 18.04 2.30
C ARG A 74 -11.97 16.74 2.56
N PRO A 75 -12.63 16.17 1.52
CA PRO A 75 -13.46 14.98 1.67
C PRO A 75 -12.62 13.75 2.07
N VAL A 76 -13.17 12.95 2.97
CA VAL A 76 -12.64 11.62 3.32
C VAL A 76 -13.11 10.63 2.25
N CYS A 77 -12.18 9.93 1.61
CA CYS A 77 -12.52 8.97 0.56
C CYS A 77 -12.96 7.65 1.19
N ARG A 78 -14.14 7.14 0.83
CA ARG A 78 -14.55 5.78 1.19
C ARG A 78 -14.27 4.84 0.03
N VAL A 79 -13.54 3.75 0.26
CA VAL A 79 -13.27 2.73 -0.76
C VAL A 79 -13.93 1.43 -0.35
N HIS A 80 -14.62 0.82 -1.31
CA HIS A 80 -15.25 -0.48 -1.17
C HIS A 80 -14.41 -1.52 -1.92
N VAL A 81 -13.87 -2.49 -1.19
CA VAL A 81 -13.04 -3.56 -1.74
C VAL A 81 -13.89 -4.81 -1.84
N LEU A 82 -13.96 -5.40 -3.03
CA LEU A 82 -14.68 -6.63 -3.29
C LEU A 82 -13.72 -7.65 -3.90
N ARG A 83 -13.73 -8.87 -3.35
CA ARG A 83 -12.95 -9.99 -3.85
C ARG A 83 -13.79 -10.75 -4.88
N SER A 84 -13.29 -10.84 -6.11
CA SER A 84 -14.00 -11.41 -7.25
C SER A 84 -14.45 -12.87 -7.10
N PRO A 85 -13.66 -13.82 -6.57
CA PRO A 85 -14.05 -15.23 -6.55
C PRO A 85 -15.13 -15.61 -5.53
N ASP A 86 -15.22 -14.93 -4.39
CA ASP A 86 -16.14 -15.30 -3.29
C ASP A 86 -17.14 -14.18 -2.95
N GLY A 87 -17.04 -13.02 -3.59
CA GLY A 87 -17.91 -11.88 -3.36
C GLY A 87 -17.74 -11.21 -2.00
N PHE A 88 -16.76 -11.62 -1.19
CA PHE A 88 -16.53 -11.02 0.12
C PHE A 88 -16.08 -9.57 -0.06
N SER A 89 -16.69 -8.66 0.68
CA SER A 89 -16.42 -7.24 0.54
C SER A 89 -16.36 -6.50 1.86
N ARG A 90 -15.55 -5.44 1.89
CA ARG A 90 -15.41 -4.53 3.03
C ARG A 90 -15.25 -3.11 2.54
N SER A 91 -15.86 -2.19 3.29
CA SER A 91 -15.67 -0.75 3.11
C SER A 91 -14.61 -0.23 4.07
N TYR A 92 -13.69 0.59 3.57
CA TYR A 92 -12.71 1.29 4.37
C TYR A 92 -12.82 2.80 4.16
N LEU A 93 -12.64 3.57 5.24
CA LEU A 93 -12.48 5.01 5.18
C LEU A 93 -10.99 5.31 4.99
N LEU A 94 -10.61 5.75 3.80
CA LEU A 94 -9.29 6.29 3.54
C LEU A 94 -9.31 7.79 3.82
N GLY A 95 -8.47 8.20 4.78
CA GLY A 95 -8.18 9.60 5.00
C GLY A 95 -7.42 10.22 3.81
N GLN A 96 -6.63 11.26 4.08
CA GLN A 96 -5.91 11.99 3.03
C GLN A 96 -4.62 11.27 2.60
N LEU A 97 -4.75 10.16 1.90
CA LEU A 97 -3.63 9.35 1.39
C LEU A 97 -3.44 9.60 -0.12
N SER A 98 -2.21 9.46 -0.62
CA SER A 98 -1.98 9.39 -2.07
C SER A 98 -2.56 8.08 -2.61
N VAL A 99 -2.86 8.00 -3.91
CA VAL A 99 -3.34 6.75 -4.54
C VAL A 99 -2.38 5.58 -4.25
N GLN A 100 -1.07 5.83 -4.30
CA GLN A 100 -0.05 4.82 -4.00
C GLN A 100 -0.07 4.38 -2.53
N ARG A 101 -0.11 5.33 -1.59
CA ARG A 101 -0.16 4.99 -0.15
C ARG A 101 -1.50 4.35 0.23
N ALA A 102 -2.58 4.79 -0.39
CA ALA A 102 -3.90 4.18 -0.30
C ALA A 102 -3.84 2.74 -0.77
N ALA A 103 -3.24 2.45 -1.92
CA ALA A 103 -3.12 1.08 -2.44
C ALA A 103 -2.34 0.16 -1.49
N VAL A 104 -1.19 0.61 -0.99
CA VAL A 104 -0.38 -0.18 -0.03
C VAL A 104 -1.14 -0.41 1.28
N GLN A 105 -1.80 0.63 1.80
CA GLN A 105 -2.59 0.53 3.02
C GLN A 105 -3.78 -0.42 2.84
N LEU A 106 -4.45 -0.34 1.71
CA LEU A 106 -5.60 -1.17 1.36
C LEU A 106 -5.19 -2.63 1.16
N LEU A 107 -4.00 -2.88 0.61
CA LEU A 107 -3.41 -4.20 0.51
C LEU A 107 -3.09 -4.79 1.90
N HIS A 108 -2.54 -3.97 2.81
CA HIS A 108 -2.31 -4.39 4.20
C HIS A 108 -3.62 -4.75 4.92
N TRP A 109 -4.66 -3.92 4.77
CA TRP A 109 -5.99 -4.23 5.31
C TRP A 109 -6.58 -5.47 4.67
N TYR A 110 -6.40 -5.68 3.37
CA TYR A 110 -6.84 -6.89 2.69
C TYR A 110 -6.21 -8.13 3.32
N TYR A 111 -4.89 -8.17 3.52
CA TYR A 111 -4.22 -9.31 4.15
C TYR A 111 -4.60 -9.55 5.61
N ARG A 112 -4.98 -8.50 6.35
CA ARG A 112 -5.35 -8.60 7.77
C ARG A 112 -6.81 -9.03 7.96
N ASP A 113 -7.70 -8.49 7.15
CA ASP A 113 -9.15 -8.54 7.40
C ASP A 113 -9.88 -9.57 6.53
N PHE A 114 -9.32 -9.96 5.38
CA PHE A 114 -9.94 -10.94 4.50
C PHE A 114 -9.47 -12.34 4.89
N PRO A 115 -10.38 -13.31 5.03
CA PRO A 115 -9.98 -14.69 5.31
C PRO A 115 -9.14 -15.24 4.14
N PRO A 116 -8.16 -16.12 4.40
CA PRO A 116 -7.41 -16.77 3.34
C PRO A 116 -8.36 -17.56 2.45
N TYR A 117 -8.36 -17.26 1.16
CA TYR A 117 -9.19 -17.94 0.16
C TYR A 117 -8.32 -18.89 -0.66
N ASN A 118 -8.67 -20.17 -0.69
CA ASN A 118 -7.99 -21.17 -1.50
C ASN A 118 -8.99 -21.87 -2.45
N PRO A 119 -9.01 -21.49 -3.74
CA PRO A 119 -9.96 -22.06 -4.70
C PRO A 119 -9.75 -23.56 -4.94
N LEU A 120 -8.60 -24.12 -4.57
CA LEU A 120 -8.29 -25.54 -4.72
C LEU A 120 -8.85 -26.40 -3.57
N LEU A 121 -9.15 -25.80 -2.41
CA LEU A 121 -9.84 -26.48 -1.31
C LEU A 121 -11.36 -26.45 -1.51
N ASP A 122 -11.88 -25.32 -2.00
CA ASP A 122 -13.32 -25.11 -2.21
C ASP A 122 -13.83 -25.75 -3.51
N ARG A 123 -12.92 -26.21 -4.39
CA ARG A 123 -13.29 -27.17 -5.42
C ARG A 123 -13.35 -28.54 -4.72
N PRO A 124 -14.53 -29.04 -4.32
CA PRO A 124 -14.62 -30.47 -4.01
C PRO A 124 -14.03 -31.16 -5.23
N LEU A 125 -13.09 -32.09 -5.04
CA LEU A 125 -12.48 -32.82 -6.14
C LEU A 125 -13.61 -33.45 -6.95
N THR A 126 -14.08 -32.76 -7.99
CA THR A 126 -15.15 -33.16 -8.88
C THR A 126 -14.59 -34.18 -9.86
N SER A 127 -13.96 -35.24 -9.35
CA SER A 127 -13.48 -36.38 -10.10
C SER A 127 -12.92 -37.48 -9.19
N ALA A 128 -13.62 -37.82 -8.10
CA ALA A 128 -13.64 -39.21 -7.64
C ALA A 128 -14.57 -40.10 -8.50
N LYS A 129 -15.10 -39.61 -9.63
CA LYS A 129 -15.36 -40.47 -10.78
C LYS A 129 -14.03 -40.70 -11.48
N ALA A 130 -13.31 -41.70 -10.98
CA ALA A 130 -12.17 -42.30 -11.64
C ALA A 130 -12.57 -42.70 -13.07
N LYS A 131 -12.34 -41.80 -14.03
CA LYS A 131 -12.43 -42.12 -15.45
C LYS A 131 -11.22 -42.98 -15.76
N LYS A 132 -11.41 -44.29 -15.63
CA LYS A 132 -10.55 -45.36 -16.12
C LYS A 132 -10.33 -45.07 -17.62
N SER A 133 -9.26 -44.35 -17.95
CA SER A 133 -8.83 -44.12 -19.33
C SER A 133 -7.62 -45.01 -19.57
N THR A 134 -7.95 -46.08 -20.26
CA THR A 134 -7.13 -47.10 -20.90
C THR A 134 -5.87 -46.52 -21.54
N GLY A 135 -4.71 -47.00 -21.11
CA GLY A 135 -3.41 -46.75 -21.72
C GLY A 135 -2.44 -47.88 -21.37
N SER A 136 -2.64 -49.03 -22.03
CA SER A 136 -1.68 -50.12 -22.34
C SER A 136 -0.70 -50.58 -21.24
N GLN A 137 -1.04 -51.65 -20.51
CA GLN A 137 -0.40 -53.00 -20.55
C GLN A 137 1.11 -52.95 -20.19
N VAL A 138 1.58 -53.60 -19.13
CA VAL A 138 1.77 -55.08 -19.07
C VAL A 138 1.95 -55.53 -17.61
N GLY A 139 1.32 -56.65 -17.25
CA GLY A 139 1.95 -57.66 -16.36
C GLY A 139 1.50 -57.73 -14.90
N ALA A 140 0.62 -58.72 -14.63
CA ALA A 140 0.55 -59.56 -13.42
C ALA A 140 -0.02 -58.97 -12.09
N ASN A 141 -1.24 -59.43 -11.79
CA ASN A 141 -1.77 -59.83 -10.48
C ASN A 141 -1.30 -59.06 -9.23
N SER A 142 -2.07 -58.05 -8.80
CA SER A 142 -2.27 -57.79 -7.38
C SER A 142 -3.49 -56.89 -7.12
N ALA A 143 -4.11 -57.13 -5.98
CA ALA A 143 -5.37 -56.57 -5.46
C ALA A 143 -5.48 -55.02 -5.51
N PRO A 144 -6.70 -54.46 -5.41
CA PRO A 144 -6.90 -53.01 -5.37
C PRO A 144 -6.11 -52.37 -4.21
N PRO A 145 -5.52 -51.18 -4.39
CA PRO A 145 -4.76 -50.53 -3.32
C PRO A 145 -5.72 -50.15 -2.17
N PRO A 146 -5.40 -50.47 -0.91
CA PRO A 146 -6.23 -50.11 0.23
C PRO A 146 -6.23 -48.58 0.43
N ALA A 147 -7.36 -48.07 0.94
CA ALA A 147 -7.53 -46.70 1.36
C ALA A 147 -6.48 -46.36 2.43
N GLY A 148 -5.58 -45.42 2.12
CA GLY A 148 -4.45 -45.07 2.98
C GLY A 148 -3.09 -44.99 2.28
N ALA A 149 -3.03 -45.18 0.95
CA ALA A 149 -1.79 -45.06 0.19
C ALA A 149 -1.20 -43.64 0.29
N PHE A 150 -0.16 -43.48 1.11
CA PHE A 150 0.62 -42.26 1.27
C PHE A 150 1.45 -42.03 0.01
N LYS A 151 1.17 -40.93 -0.72
CA LYS A 151 1.95 -40.55 -1.90
C LYS A 151 3.25 -39.87 -1.46
N ILE A 152 4.35 -40.60 -1.56
CA ILE A 152 5.71 -40.08 -1.38
C ILE A 152 6.15 -39.52 -2.74
N TYR A 153 6.50 -38.24 -2.77
CA TYR A 153 7.15 -37.64 -3.93
C TYR A 153 8.65 -37.64 -3.69
N ASP A 154 9.40 -38.20 -4.62
CA ASP A 154 10.85 -38.14 -4.62
C ASP A 154 11.29 -36.71 -5.01
N VAL A 155 11.93 -36.00 -4.08
CA VAL A 155 12.29 -34.60 -4.24
C VAL A 155 13.70 -34.43 -4.81
N ASP A 156 14.50 -35.51 -4.85
CA ASP A 156 15.92 -35.43 -5.22
C ASP A 156 16.22 -35.76 -6.69
N GLY A 157 15.19 -35.94 -7.53
CA GLY A 157 15.33 -35.95 -8.98
C GLY A 157 16.27 -37.03 -9.55
N ARG A 158 16.58 -38.09 -8.80
CA ARG A 158 17.41 -39.19 -9.27
C ARG A 158 16.52 -40.27 -9.88
N SER A 159 16.10 -40.02 -11.12
CA SER A 159 15.32 -40.96 -11.92
C SER A 159 16.18 -42.16 -12.34
N GLU A 160 16.35 -43.11 -11.43
CA GLU A 160 16.45 -44.52 -11.79
C GLU A 160 15.34 -45.26 -11.06
N ALA A 161 14.63 -46.13 -11.78
CA ALA A 161 13.54 -46.94 -11.25
C ALA A 161 14.09 -47.96 -10.23
N VAL A 162 14.44 -47.47 -9.03
CA VAL A 162 14.75 -48.31 -7.89
C VAL A 162 13.40 -48.80 -7.36
N SER A 163 13.06 -50.04 -7.67
CA SER A 163 11.97 -50.74 -7.00
C SER A 163 12.30 -50.80 -5.51
N LEU A 164 11.68 -49.91 -4.72
CA LEU A 164 11.73 -49.97 -3.27
C LEU A 164 11.24 -51.34 -2.84
N SER A 165 12.13 -52.15 -2.25
CA SER A 165 11.74 -53.45 -1.72
C SER A 165 10.59 -53.28 -0.71
N ASP A 166 9.63 -54.20 -0.73
CA ASP A 166 8.45 -54.15 0.15
C ASP A 166 8.83 -54.01 1.64
N VAL A 167 10.03 -54.48 2.01
CA VAL A 167 10.62 -54.36 3.35
C VAL A 167 10.87 -52.89 3.72
N ASN A 168 11.41 -52.10 2.80
CA ASN A 168 11.69 -50.67 3.03
C ASN A 168 10.39 -49.85 3.09
N ALA A 169 9.42 -50.16 2.23
CA ALA A 169 8.12 -49.48 2.27
C ALA A 169 7.38 -49.74 3.60
N LYS A 170 7.44 -50.97 4.11
CA LYS A 170 6.80 -51.36 5.38
C LYS A 170 7.51 -50.72 6.58
N ALA A 171 8.84 -50.61 6.56
CA ALA A 171 9.62 -49.96 7.60
C ALA A 171 9.31 -48.45 7.70
N ILE A 172 9.18 -47.76 6.56
CA ILE A 172 8.84 -46.34 6.51
C ILE A 172 7.42 -46.09 7.04
N MET A 173 6.44 -46.92 6.67
CA MET A 173 5.07 -46.81 7.19
C MET A 173 4.98 -47.07 8.70
N ALA A 174 5.74 -48.04 9.23
CA ALA A 174 5.78 -48.32 10.66
C ALA A 174 6.43 -47.18 11.47
N ALA A 175 7.41 -46.48 10.90
CA ALA A 175 8.03 -45.32 11.52
C ALA A 175 7.09 -44.09 11.54
N ALA A 176 6.31 -43.88 10.48
CA ALA A 176 5.34 -42.78 10.40
C ALA A 176 4.17 -42.95 11.39
N ALA A 177 3.76 -44.18 11.68
CA ALA A 177 2.66 -44.47 12.61
C ALA A 177 3.02 -44.28 14.11
N ARG A 178 4.28 -43.97 14.43
CA ARG A 178 4.76 -43.79 15.81
C ARG A 178 4.91 -42.32 16.24
N LYS A 179 4.32 -41.38 15.50
CA LYS A 179 4.28 -39.95 15.87
C LYS A 179 2.86 -39.49 16.15
#